data_AF-A0A6C0G2V0-F1
#
_entry.id   AF-A0A6C0G2V0-F1
#
_cell.length_a   1.000
_cell.length_b   1.000
_cell.length_c   1.000
_cell.angle_alpha   90.00
_cell.angle_beta   90.00
_cell.angle_gamma   90.00
#
_symmetry.space_group_name_H-M   'P 1'
#
loop_
_entity.id
_entity.type
_entity.pdbx_description
1 polymer ?
#
loop_
_entity_poly.entity_id
_entity_poly.type
_entity_poly.pdbx_seq_one_letter_code
_entity_poly.pdbx_strand_id
1 'polypeptide(L)'
;MRTVLQINVISILFAILLFVESELMVNVYRIERITGVSGISRGVSIAQWVTFIGLTALCFYLTKSRFAGGKSRFAVVLLWFPYYWAGIRGFVALFPITNPAERPLPGIGLVILAMIILYPVYVVAIMLAVSIRRSAKTDA
;
A
#
# COMPACT_ATOMS: atom_id res chain seq x y z
N MET A 1 1.88 -9.71 23.80
CA MET A 1 2.50 -8.44 23.32
C MET A 1 3.17 -8.57 21.96
N ARG A 2 4.11 -9.52 21.75
CA ARG A 2 4.83 -9.68 20.46
C ARG A 2 3.91 -9.81 19.23
N THR A 3 2.85 -10.61 19.32
CA THR A 3 1.90 -10.83 18.20
C THR A 3 1.11 -9.59 17.82
N VAL A 4 0.68 -8.78 18.80
CA VAL A 4 -0.07 -7.53 18.54
C VAL A 4 0.82 -6.51 17.84
N LEU A 5 2.07 -6.35 18.30
CA LEU A 5 3.03 -5.48 17.64
C LEU A 5 3.33 -5.92 16.20
N GLN A 6 3.50 -7.23 15.97
CA GLN A 6 3.73 -7.78 14.63
C GLN A 6 2.56 -7.53 13.68
N ILE A 7 1.31 -7.69 14.16
CA ILE A 7 0.10 -7.39 13.39
C ILE A 7 0.11 -5.93 12.97
N ASN A 8 0.33 -4.99 13.91
CA ASN A 8 0.32 -3.56 13.61
C ASN A 8 1.43 -3.16 12.62
N VAL A 9 2.66 -3.67 12.81
CA VAL A 9 3.77 -3.39 11.88
C VAL A 9 3.43 -3.85 10.46
N ILE A 10 2.81 -5.03 10.32
CA ILE A 10 2.45 -5.56 9.00
C ILE A 10 1.25 -4.80 8.42
N SER A 11 0.27 -4.42 9.24
CA SER A 11 -0.84 -3.55 8.83
C SER A 11 -0.37 -2.19 8.34
N ILE A 12 0.59 -1.57 9.01
CA ILE A 12 1.23 -0.32 8.56
C ILE A 12 1.93 -0.54 7.22
N LEU A 13 2.62 -1.66 7.04
CA LEU A 13 3.31 -1.94 5.78
C LEU A 13 2.35 -2.10 4.60
N PHE A 14 1.23 -2.80 4.78
CA PHE A 14 0.17 -2.83 3.77
C PHE A 14 -0.44 -1.44 3.54
N ALA A 15 -0.68 -0.67 4.60
CA ALA A 15 -1.14 0.71 4.45
C ALA A 15 -0.18 1.58 3.63
N ILE A 16 1.13 1.47 3.88
CA ILE A 16 2.18 2.18 3.12
C ILE A 16 2.15 1.78 1.65
N LEU A 17 1.97 0.51 1.34
CA LEU A 17 1.87 0.04 -0.04
C LEU A 17 0.73 0.76 -0.78
N LEU A 18 -0.49 0.72 -0.25
CA LEU A 18 -1.61 1.39 -0.91
C LEU A 18 -1.44 2.92 -0.94
N PHE A 19 -0.91 3.50 0.14
CA PHE A 19 -0.62 4.93 0.25
C PHE A 19 0.33 5.41 -0.84
N VAL A 20 1.45 4.71 -1.05
CA VAL A 20 2.42 5.07 -2.11
C VAL A 20 1.76 5.03 -3.48
N GLU A 21 1.00 3.97 -3.77
CA GLU A 21 0.32 3.82 -5.07
C GLU A 21 -0.72 4.93 -5.28
N SER A 22 -1.54 5.23 -4.28
CA SER A 22 -2.55 6.29 -4.39
C SER A 22 -1.91 7.68 -4.49
N GLU A 23 -0.86 7.96 -3.73
CA GLU A 23 -0.21 9.27 -3.71
C GLU A 23 0.55 9.53 -5.01
N LEU A 24 1.21 8.52 -5.59
CA LEU A 24 1.85 8.66 -6.90
C LEU A 24 0.84 9.04 -7.98
N MET A 25 -0.38 8.47 -7.94
CA MET A 25 -1.44 8.80 -8.90
C MET A 25 -1.95 10.24 -8.74
N VAL A 26 -2.23 10.68 -7.50
CA VAL A 26 -2.80 12.02 -7.29
C VAL A 26 -1.77 13.16 -7.44
N ASN A 27 -0.48 12.86 -7.34
CA ASN A 27 0.58 13.88 -7.36
C ASN A 27 1.37 13.95 -8.67
N VAL A 28 0.95 13.31 -9.77
CA VAL A 28 1.66 13.35 -11.07
C VAL A 28 1.99 14.80 -11.50
N TYR A 29 0.99 15.69 -11.47
CA TYR A 29 1.16 17.10 -11.86
C TYR A 29 2.06 17.90 -10.89
N ARG A 30 2.02 17.56 -9.59
CA ARG A 30 2.91 18.14 -8.59
C ARG A 30 4.35 17.75 -8.84
N ILE A 31 4.59 16.48 -9.13
CA ILE A 31 5.93 15.96 -9.43
C ILE A 31 6.45 16.62 -10.71
N GLU A 32 5.62 16.75 -11.74
CA GLU A 32 5.98 17.44 -12.99
C GLU A 32 6.40 18.90 -12.72
N ARG A 33 5.61 19.64 -11.95
CA ARG A 33 5.92 21.03 -11.61
C ARG A 33 7.21 21.19 -10.80
N ILE A 34 7.43 20.34 -9.80
CA ILE A 34 8.60 20.44 -8.90
C ILE A 34 9.88 20.02 -9.62
N THR A 35 9.80 19.01 -10.49
CA THR A 35 10.96 18.49 -11.21
C THR A 35 11.27 19.24 -12.51
N GLY A 36 10.27 19.92 -13.09
CA GLY A 36 10.38 20.54 -14.41
C GLY A 36 10.43 19.55 -15.58
N VAL A 37 10.22 18.25 -15.32
CA VAL A 37 10.31 17.20 -16.33
C VAL A 37 8.94 17.01 -16.99
N SER A 38 8.80 17.53 -18.21
CA SER A 38 7.58 17.34 -19.00
C SER A 38 7.33 15.86 -19.31
N GLY A 39 6.09 15.40 -19.17
CA GLY A 39 5.72 14.01 -19.48
C GLY A 39 6.17 13.01 -18.41
N ILE A 40 6.32 13.45 -17.16
CA ILE A 40 6.74 12.58 -16.04
C ILE A 40 5.76 11.43 -15.76
N SER A 41 4.56 11.46 -16.33
CA SER A 41 3.53 10.42 -16.18
C SER A 41 4.08 9.01 -16.45
N ARG A 42 4.90 8.82 -17.49
CA ARG A 42 5.55 7.53 -17.78
C ARG A 42 6.51 7.12 -16.66
N GLY A 43 7.30 8.07 -16.15
CA GLY A 43 8.21 7.83 -15.03
C GLY A 43 7.46 7.46 -13.75
N VAL A 44 6.35 8.14 -13.46
CA VAL A 44 5.47 7.82 -12.33
C VAL A 44 4.86 6.43 -12.51
N SER A 45 4.37 6.07 -13.69
CA SER A 45 3.85 4.72 -13.94
C SER A 45 4.91 3.63 -13.75
N ILE A 46 6.15 3.86 -14.19
CA ILE A 46 7.26 2.93 -13.93
C ILE A 46 7.53 2.85 -12.43
N ALA A 47 7.58 3.99 -11.74
CA ALA A 47 7.80 4.03 -10.30
C ALA A 47 6.72 3.26 -9.55
N GLN A 48 5.44 3.41 -9.92
CA GLN A 48 4.32 2.63 -9.37
C GLN A 48 4.54 1.12 -9.51
N TRP A 49 4.92 0.63 -10.71
CA TRP A 49 5.21 -0.79 -10.87
C TRP A 49 6.37 -1.26 -9.99
N VAL A 50 7.45 -0.49 -9.93
CA VAL A 50 8.62 -0.81 -9.11
C VAL A 50 8.28 -0.81 -7.63
N THR A 51 7.57 0.20 -7.14
CA THR A 51 7.14 0.30 -5.74
C THR A 51 6.15 -0.79 -5.39
N PHE A 52 5.17 -1.05 -6.25
CA PHE A 52 4.20 -2.11 -6.05
C PHE A 52 4.87 -3.48 -5.91
N ILE A 53 5.76 -3.84 -6.83
CA ILE A 53 6.48 -5.13 -6.80
C ILE A 53 7.38 -5.20 -5.56
N GLY A 54 8.18 -4.15 -5.30
CA GLY A 54 9.10 -4.10 -4.18
C GLY A 54 8.41 -4.18 -2.82
N LEU A 55 7.36 -3.37 -2.62
CA LEU A 55 6.57 -3.37 -1.38
C LEU A 55 5.76 -4.65 -1.23
N THR A 56 5.23 -5.23 -2.31
CA THR A 56 4.58 -6.55 -2.26
C THR A 56 5.56 -7.63 -1.81
N ALA A 57 6.77 -7.65 -2.38
CA ALA A 57 7.80 -8.60 -1.98
C ALA A 57 8.20 -8.43 -0.51
N LEU A 58 8.31 -7.17 -0.04
CA LEU A 58 8.59 -6.85 1.35
C LEU A 58 7.45 -7.29 2.28
N CYS A 59 6.19 -7.01 1.93
CA CYS A 59 5.00 -7.48 2.63
C CYS A 59 5.01 -9.02 2.76
N PHE A 60 5.27 -9.71 1.66
CA PHE A 60 5.35 -11.18 1.65
C PHE A 60 6.48 -11.69 2.55
N TYR A 61 7.69 -11.13 2.43
CA TYR A 61 8.86 -11.54 3.21
C TYR A 61 8.67 -11.31 4.71
N LEU A 62 8.17 -10.14 5.11
CA LEU A 62 7.95 -9.80 6.52
C LEU A 62 6.78 -10.58 7.11
N THR A 63 5.69 -10.77 6.36
CA THR A 63 4.57 -11.63 6.79
C THR A 63 5.05 -13.06 6.99
N LYS A 64 5.87 -13.58 6.07
CA LYS A 64 6.47 -14.92 6.16
C LYS A 64 7.44 -15.07 7.34
N SER A 65 8.21 -14.06 7.71
CA SER A 65 9.19 -14.17 8.80
C SER A 65 8.61 -13.87 10.18
N ARG A 66 7.59 -13.00 10.28
CA ARG A 66 7.13 -12.46 11.56
C ARG A 66 5.89 -13.12 12.15
N PHE A 67 4.99 -13.72 11.36
CA PHE A 67 3.82 -14.39 11.95
C PHE A 67 4.18 -15.76 12.53
N ALA A 68 3.64 -16.17 13.67
CA ALA A 68 3.88 -17.52 14.23
C ALA A 68 2.83 -18.57 13.80
N GLY A 69 1.91 -18.22 12.89
CA GLY A 69 0.71 -19.02 12.63
C GLY A 69 -0.45 -18.62 13.55
N GLY A 70 -1.67 -19.03 13.21
CA GLY A 70 -2.89 -18.70 13.97
C GLY A 70 -3.84 -17.72 13.27
N LYS A 71 -5.10 -17.70 13.73
CA LYS A 71 -6.21 -16.93 13.13
C LYS A 71 -6.08 -15.40 13.31
N SER A 72 -5.30 -14.95 14.30
CA SER A 72 -5.11 -13.52 14.60
C SER A 72 -4.43 -12.73 13.47
N ARG A 73 -3.72 -13.40 12.56
CA ARG A 73 -3.12 -12.76 11.36
C ARG A 73 -4.13 -12.09 10.45
N PHE A 74 -5.38 -12.57 10.44
CA PHE A 74 -6.43 -11.99 9.61
C PHE A 74 -6.89 -10.61 10.10
N ALA A 75 -6.51 -10.20 11.31
CA ALA A 75 -6.73 -8.82 11.76
C ALA A 75 -6.04 -7.79 10.85
N VAL A 76 -4.95 -8.18 10.16
CA VAL A 76 -4.26 -7.32 9.19
C VAL A 76 -5.20 -6.85 8.07
N VAL A 77 -6.16 -7.68 7.66
CA VAL A 77 -7.15 -7.40 6.59
C VAL A 77 -8.03 -6.20 6.92
N LEU A 78 -8.18 -5.85 8.19
CA LEU A 78 -8.97 -4.69 8.63
C LEU A 78 -8.06 -3.55 9.10
N LEU A 79 -6.98 -3.87 9.80
CA LEU A 79 -6.13 -2.88 10.45
C LEU A 79 -5.29 -2.03 9.50
N TRP A 80 -5.09 -2.43 8.23
CA TRP A 80 -4.42 -1.57 7.25
C TRP A 80 -5.19 -0.26 7.02
N PHE A 81 -6.53 -0.28 7.07
CA PHE A 81 -7.34 0.87 6.68
C PHE A 81 -7.19 2.08 7.61
N PRO A 82 -7.24 1.94 8.95
CA PRO A 82 -6.95 3.06 9.85
C PRO A 82 -5.57 3.68 9.62
N TYR A 83 -4.54 2.87 9.35
CA TYR A 83 -3.20 3.38 9.07
C TYR A 83 -3.11 4.10 7.71
N TYR A 84 -3.77 3.56 6.68
CA TYR A 84 -3.85 4.20 5.37
C TYR A 84 -4.56 5.55 5.47
N TRP A 85 -5.71 5.58 6.16
CA TRP A 85 -6.45 6.81 6.41
C TRP A 85 -5.62 7.84 7.16
N ALA A 86 -4.92 7.44 8.22
CA ALA A 86 -4.01 8.32 8.96
C ALA A 86 -2.88 8.86 8.07
N GLY A 87 -2.32 8.02 7.19
CA GLY A 87 -1.32 8.41 6.20
C GLY A 87 -1.83 9.49 5.25
N ILE A 88 -2.99 9.28 4.63
CA ILE A 88 -3.62 10.27 3.74
C ILE A 88 -3.91 11.58 4.48
N ARG A 89 -4.52 11.52 5.67
CA ARG A 89 -4.83 12.73 6.46
C ARG A 89 -3.58 13.49 6.86
N GLY A 90 -2.52 12.78 7.26
CA GLY A 90 -1.22 13.36 7.57
C GLY A 90 -0.59 14.01 6.34
N PHE A 91 -0.62 13.34 5.19
CA PHE A 91 -0.04 13.86 3.96
C PHE A 91 -0.76 15.11 3.46
N VAL A 92 -2.10 15.13 3.49
CA VAL A 92 -2.90 16.32 3.14
C VAL A 92 -2.62 17.49 4.08
N ALA A 93 -2.42 17.22 5.39
CA ALA A 93 -2.10 18.25 6.36
C ALA A 93 -0.69 18.84 6.16
N LEU A 94 0.29 17.99 5.82
CA LEU A 94 1.69 18.41 5.62
C LEU A 94 1.93 19.02 4.23
N PHE A 95 1.21 18.54 3.22
CA PHE A 95 1.41 18.89 1.82
C PHE A 95 0.09 19.18 1.11
N PRO A 96 -0.64 20.24 1.50
CA PRO A 96 -1.92 20.58 0.89
C PRO A 96 -1.76 20.98 -0.58
N ILE A 97 -2.72 20.57 -1.42
CA ILE A 97 -2.79 21.03 -2.82
C ILE A 97 -3.35 22.46 -2.83
N THR A 98 -2.48 23.43 -3.08
CA THR A 98 -2.85 24.86 -3.13
C THR A 98 -3.02 25.38 -4.56
N ASN A 99 -2.36 24.74 -5.54
CA ASN A 99 -2.48 25.12 -6.94
C ASN A 99 -3.59 24.31 -7.63
N PRO A 100 -4.64 24.95 -8.19
CA PRO A 100 -5.71 24.25 -8.91
C PRO A 100 -5.24 23.42 -10.10
N ALA A 101 -4.13 23.80 -10.74
CA ALA A 101 -3.55 23.06 -11.87
C ALA A 101 -2.97 21.70 -11.46
N GLU A 102 -2.80 21.44 -10.17
CA GLU A 102 -2.31 20.16 -9.64
C GLU A 102 -3.42 19.18 -9.31
N ARG A 103 -4.69 19.57 -9.48
CA ARG A 103 -5.81 18.71 -9.14
C ARG A 103 -5.79 17.46 -10.02
N PRO A 104 -5.87 16.26 -9.42
CA PRO A 104 -5.94 15.03 -10.20
C PRO A 104 -7.22 15.01 -11.04
N LEU A 105 -7.17 14.29 -12.16
CA LEU A 105 -8.34 14.05 -12.99
C LEU A 105 -9.45 13.37 -12.17
N PRO A 106 -10.73 13.70 -12.38
CA PRO A 106 -11.84 13.10 -11.63
C PRO A 106 -11.83 11.57 -11.61
N GLY A 107 -11.38 10.94 -12.71
CA GLY A 107 -11.26 9.48 -12.82
C GLY A 107 -10.28 8.84 -11.82
N ILE A 108 -9.26 9.56 -11.36
CA ILE A 108 -8.27 9.03 -10.41
C ILE A 108 -8.93 8.68 -9.06
N GLY A 109 -9.89 9.50 -8.61
CA GLY A 109 -10.64 9.20 -7.39
C GLY A 109 -11.43 7.90 -7.47
N LEU A 110 -12.03 7.61 -8.63
CA LEU A 110 -12.75 6.35 -8.87
C LEU A 110 -11.81 5.14 -8.89
N VAL A 111 -10.61 5.30 -9.46
CA VAL A 111 -9.59 4.24 -9.45
C VAL A 111 -9.12 3.95 -8.02
N ILE A 112 -8.84 4.98 -7.22
CA ILE A 112 -8.45 4.81 -5.81
C ILE A 112 -9.57 4.14 -5.01
N LEU A 113 -10.83 4.51 -5.26
CA LEU A 113 -11.97 3.86 -4.61
C LEU A 113 -12.04 2.37 -4.97
N ALA A 114 -11.87 2.02 -6.24
CA ALA A 114 -11.82 0.62 -6.68
C ALA A 114 -10.64 -0.13 -6.03
N MET A 115 -9.46 0.51 -5.93
CA MET A 115 -8.30 -0.05 -5.24
C MET A 115 -8.64 -0.35 -3.77
N ILE A 116 -9.22 0.61 -3.04
CA ILE A 116 -9.62 0.43 -1.63
C ILE A 116 -10.60 -0.74 -1.45
N ILE A 117 -11.57 -0.88 -2.34
CA ILE A 117 -12.56 -1.97 -2.32
C ILE A 117 -11.91 -3.33 -2.57
N LEU A 118 -10.97 -3.41 -3.53
CA LEU A 118 -10.27 -4.64 -3.89
C LEU A 118 -9.11 -4.98 -2.94
N TYR A 119 -8.61 -4.00 -2.18
CA TYR A 119 -7.42 -4.14 -1.35
C TYR A 119 -7.52 -5.25 -0.30
N PRO A 120 -8.64 -5.43 0.43
CA PRO A 120 -8.79 -6.56 1.35
C PRO A 120 -8.59 -7.92 0.68
N VAL A 121 -9.04 -8.09 -0.56
CA VAL A 121 -8.86 -9.32 -1.34
C VAL A 121 -7.37 -9.56 -1.62
N TYR A 122 -6.65 -8.51 -2.01
CA TYR A 122 -5.20 -8.56 -2.19
C TYR A 122 -4.46 -8.93 -0.88
N VAL A 123 -4.81 -8.32 0.25
CA VAL A 123 -4.20 -8.64 1.55
C VAL A 123 -4.44 -10.10 1.93
N VAL A 124 -5.67 -10.60 1.75
CA VAL A 124 -6.01 -12.01 1.97
C VAL A 124 -5.20 -12.94 1.07
N ALA A 125 -5.05 -12.61 -0.22
CA ALA A 125 -4.26 -13.41 -1.15
C ALA A 125 -2.80 -13.56 -0.70
N ILE A 126 -2.15 -12.48 -0.24
CA ILE A 126 -0.79 -12.54 0.32
C ILE A 126 -0.74 -13.41 1.58
N MET A 127 -1.71 -13.28 2.48
CA MET A 127 -1.78 -14.08 3.71
C MET A 127 -1.95 -15.57 3.42
N LEU A 128 -2.78 -15.92 2.43
CA LEU A 128 -2.96 -17.30 1.97
C LEU A 128 -1.69 -17.84 1.32
N ALA A 129 -1.05 -17.09 0.43
CA ALA A 129 0.20 -17.47 -0.23
C ALA A 129 1.31 -17.77 0.81
N VAL A 130 1.43 -16.93 1.84
CA VAL A 130 2.35 -17.17 2.96
C VAL A 130 1.98 -18.43 3.73
N SER A 131 0.69 -18.67 3.95
CA SER A 131 0.21 -19.86 4.66
C SER A 131 0.55 -21.15 3.92
N ILE A 132 0.24 -21.23 2.63
CA ILE A 132 0.49 -22.40 1.78
C ILE A 132 2.00 -22.73 1.77
N ARG A 133 2.84 -21.71 1.60
CA ARG A 133 4.30 -21.88 1.57
C ARG A 133 4.87 -22.39 2.90
N ARG A 134 4.20 -22.15 4.02
CA ARG A 134 4.62 -22.69 5.32
C ARG A 134 4.23 -24.15 5.48
N SER A 135 3.00 -24.53 5.10
CA SER A 135 2.56 -25.93 5.14
C SER A 135 3.50 -26.83 4.34
N ALA A 136 3.85 -26.42 3.11
CA ALA A 136 4.79 -27.16 2.26
C ALA A 136 6.21 -27.33 2.85
N LYS A 137 6.60 -26.52 3.85
CA LYS A 137 7.90 -26.66 4.53
C LYS A 137 7.82 -27.56 5.78
N THR A 138 6.63 -27.76 6.35
CA THR A 138 6.44 -28.65 7.50
C THR A 138 6.37 -30.12 7.07
N ASP A 139 5.96 -30.37 5.82
CA ASP A 139 5.78 -31.72 5.25
C ASP A 139 7.06 -32.28 4.59
N ALA A 140 8.18 -31.54 4.62
CA ALA A 140 9.47 -31.89 4.02
C ALA A 140 10.57 -32.00 5.08
#